data_AF-W4LB14-F1
#
_entry.id   AF-W4LB14-F1
#
_cell.length_a   1.000
_cell.length_b   1.000
_cell.length_c   1.000
_cell.angle_alpha   90.00
_cell.angle_beta   90.00
_cell.angle_gamma   90.00
#
_symmetry.space_group_name_H-M   'P 1'
#
loop_
_entity.id
_entity.type
_entity.pdbx_description
1 polymer ?
#
loop_
_entity_poly.entity_id
_entity_poly.type
_entity_poly.pdbx_seq_one_letter_code
_entity_poly.pdbx_strand_id
1 'polypeptide(L)'
;MHVVAPERLVQAIKRSQGYLVSHQHADGYWVGELEANTTLTSEYIFFRHLIGSVDRDREAKIVAYLLSEQLPDGGWALYYGGPSDLSTTIEAYVAMRLAGIAADALPLQLARKRIHALGGLSHARVFTKIFLALFGQFEWRGIPVIPPEIISLPQSFYFNI
;
A
#
# COMPACT_ATOMS: atom_id res chain seq x y z
N MET A 1 33.44 0.29 23.67
CA MET A 1 32.40 -0.65 24.14
C MET A 1 31.83 -0.07 25.43
N HIS A 2 30.66 0.59 25.39
CA HIS A 2 30.08 1.19 26.59
C HIS A 2 29.43 0.10 27.45
N VAL A 3 29.99 -0.16 28.63
CA VAL A 3 29.39 -1.06 29.62
C VAL A 3 28.18 -0.35 30.22
N VAL A 4 26.98 -0.85 29.95
CA VAL A 4 25.75 -0.35 30.57
C VAL A 4 25.75 -0.77 32.03
N ALA A 5 25.61 0.18 32.96
CA ALA A 5 25.53 -0.11 34.39
C ALA A 5 24.34 -1.06 34.67
N PRO A 6 24.51 -2.14 35.45
CA PRO A 6 23.47 -3.14 35.70
C PRO A 6 22.14 -2.54 36.19
N GLU A 7 22.19 -1.50 37.02
CA GLU A 7 21.01 -0.78 37.53
C GLU A 7 20.20 -0.11 36.40
N ARG A 8 20.87 0.45 35.40
CA ARG A 8 20.20 1.08 34.25
C ARG A 8 19.48 0.05 33.40
N LEU A 9 20.07 -1.15 33.25
CA LEU A 9 19.45 -2.26 32.52
C LEU A 9 18.19 -2.75 33.23
N VAL A 10 18.27 -3.00 34.54
CA VAL A 10 17.11 -3.44 35.35
C VAL A 10 15.99 -2.41 35.30
N GLN A 11 16.33 -1.13 35.40
CA GLN A 11 15.33 -0.07 35.33
C GLN A 11 14.68 0.02 33.94
N ALA A 12 15.44 -0.19 32.86
CA ALA A 12 14.89 -0.24 31.51
C ALA A 12 13.93 -1.42 31.34
N ILE A 13 14.29 -2.61 31.83
CA ILE A 13 13.42 -3.81 31.78
C ILE A 13 12.10 -3.54 32.51
N LYS A 14 12.16 -3.02 33.74
CA LYS A 14 10.96 -2.73 34.55
C LYS A 14 10.04 -1.73 33.86
N ARG A 15 10.61 -0.69 33.24
CA ARG A 15 9.84 0.31 32.49
C ARG A 15 9.20 -0.27 31.23
N SER A 16 9.93 -1.08 30.45
CA SER A 16 9.40 -1.71 29.24
C SER A 16 8.29 -2.71 29.56
N GLN A 17 8.45 -3.52 30.61
CA GLN A 17 7.41 -4.41 31.10
C GLN A 17 6.16 -3.65 31.53
N GLY A 18 6.34 -2.57 32.32
CA GLY A 18 5.23 -1.72 32.73
C GLY A 18 4.48 -1.11 31.55
N TYR A 19 5.21 -0.63 30.54
CA TYR A 19 4.62 -0.10 29.32
C TYR A 19 3.86 -1.16 28.51
N LEU A 20 4.45 -2.34 28.31
CA LEU A 20 3.78 -3.43 27.60
C LEU A 20 2.50 -3.85 28.32
N VAL A 21 2.56 -4.10 29.63
CA VAL A 21 1.39 -4.47 30.43
C VAL A 21 0.33 -3.37 30.42
N SER A 22 0.71 -2.08 30.43
CA SER A 22 -0.25 -0.98 30.37
C SER A 22 -0.99 -0.87 29.04
N HIS A 23 -0.51 -1.53 27.98
CA HIS A 23 -1.15 -1.60 26.66
C HIS A 23 -1.92 -2.91 26.43
N GLN A 24 -1.96 -3.81 27.42
CA GLN A 24 -2.73 -5.05 27.31
C GLN A 24 -4.22 -4.73 27.33
N HIS A 25 -4.97 -5.30 26.39
CA HIS A 25 -6.43 -5.25 26.39
C HIS A 25 -6.98 -5.97 27.62
N ALA A 26 -8.18 -5.60 28.07
CA ALA A 26 -8.83 -6.22 29.23
C ALA A 26 -9.00 -7.74 29.08
N ASP A 27 -9.19 -8.22 27.85
CA ASP A 27 -9.31 -9.66 27.52
C ASP A 27 -7.95 -10.38 27.38
N GLY A 28 -6.84 -9.68 27.61
CA GLY A 28 -5.51 -10.26 27.69
C GLY A 28 -4.64 -10.23 26.42
N TYR A 29 -5.16 -9.75 25.28
CA TYR A 29 -4.38 -9.60 24.04
C TYR A 29 -3.72 -8.21 23.91
N TRP A 30 -2.84 -8.06 22.92
CA TRP A 30 -2.27 -6.76 22.52
C TRP A 30 -2.71 -6.41 21.10
N VAL A 31 -2.91 -5.11 20.86
CA VAL A 31 -3.20 -4.57 19.53
C VAL A 31 -2.10 -3.58 19.18
N GLY A 32 -1.49 -3.78 18.02
CA GLY A 32 -0.58 -2.83 17.40
C GLY A 32 -1.02 -2.58 15.97
N GLU A 33 -0.67 -1.41 15.46
CA GLU A 33 -0.85 -1.11 14.05
C GLU A 33 0.12 -1.95 13.22
N LEU A 34 -0.41 -2.64 12.20
CA LEU A 34 0.39 -3.34 11.20
C LEU A 34 0.53 -2.43 9.98
N GLU A 35 1.57 -1.61 9.99
CA GLU A 35 1.88 -0.73 8.87
C GLU A 35 2.46 -1.53 7.69
N ALA A 36 2.12 -1.09 6.48
CA ALA A 36 2.65 -1.61 5.23
C ALA A 36 3.00 -0.43 4.30
N ASN A 37 2.78 -0.57 3.00
CA ASN A 37 2.85 0.53 2.06
C ASN A 37 1.45 1.08 1.73
N THR A 38 1.39 2.06 0.84
CA THR A 38 0.15 2.75 0.48
C THR A 38 -0.76 1.99 -0.49
N THR A 39 -0.40 0.79 -0.97
CA THR A 39 -1.20 0.08 -1.98
C THR A 39 -2.55 -0.34 -1.42
N LEU A 40 -2.64 -0.95 -0.23
CA LEU A 40 -3.92 -1.36 0.35
C LEU A 40 -4.90 -0.18 0.49
N THR A 41 -4.39 0.96 0.92
CA THR A 41 -5.15 2.19 1.07
C THR A 41 -5.60 2.77 -0.28
N SER A 42 -4.76 2.65 -1.31
CA SER A 42 -5.09 3.05 -2.69
C SER A 42 -6.11 2.10 -3.34
N GLU A 43 -5.93 0.80 -3.17
CA GLU A 43 -6.79 -0.28 -3.65
C GLU A 43 -8.18 -0.23 -3.01
N TYR A 44 -8.29 0.28 -1.77
CA TYR A 44 -9.58 0.58 -1.16
C TYR A 44 -10.37 1.63 -1.94
N ILE A 45 -9.72 2.73 -2.38
CA ILE A 45 -10.35 3.72 -3.26
C ILE A 45 -10.80 3.04 -4.56
N PHE A 46 -9.94 2.21 -5.16
CA PHE A 46 -10.30 1.47 -6.37
C PHE A 46 -11.56 0.64 -6.18
N PHE A 47 -11.60 -0.15 -5.11
CA PHE A 47 -12.74 -1.00 -4.79
C PHE A 47 -14.02 -0.18 -4.61
N ARG A 48 -14.00 0.87 -3.77
CA ARG A 48 -15.19 1.70 -3.48
C ARG A 48 -15.74 2.39 -4.73
N HIS A 49 -14.87 2.86 -5.63
CA HIS A 49 -15.27 3.43 -6.93
C HIS A 49 -15.84 2.36 -7.86
N LEU A 50 -15.21 1.19 -7.95
CA LEU A 50 -15.64 0.09 -8.81
C LEU A 50 -17.06 -0.40 -8.46
N ILE A 51 -17.39 -0.47 -7.17
CA ILE A 51 -18.73 -0.89 -6.71
C ILE A 51 -19.72 0.27 -6.56
N GLY A 52 -19.35 1.49 -6.93
CA GLY A 52 -20.24 2.67 -6.88
C GLY A 52 -20.64 3.11 -5.48
N SER A 53 -19.83 2.82 -4.44
CA SER A 53 -20.16 3.12 -3.04
C SER A 53 -19.17 4.08 -2.40
N VAL A 54 -18.89 5.23 -3.02
CA VAL A 54 -17.83 6.13 -2.52
C VAL A 54 -18.23 6.82 -1.21
N ASP A 55 -17.38 6.72 -0.19
CA ASP A 55 -17.44 7.52 1.04
C ASP A 55 -16.43 8.66 0.93
N ARG A 56 -16.92 9.88 0.74
CA ARG A 56 -16.09 11.06 0.47
C ARG A 56 -15.29 11.52 1.69
N ASP A 57 -15.81 11.33 2.89
CA ASP A 57 -15.08 11.69 4.12
C ASP A 57 -13.91 10.74 4.36
N ARG A 58 -14.12 9.44 4.10
CA ARG A 58 -13.05 8.43 4.15
C ARG A 58 -12.02 8.68 3.05
N GLU A 59 -12.46 8.98 1.85
CA GLU A 59 -11.60 9.27 0.71
C GLU A 59 -10.72 10.50 0.96
N ALA A 60 -11.26 11.58 1.52
CA ALA A 60 -10.47 12.77 1.88
C ALA A 60 -9.35 12.44 2.88
N LYS A 61 -9.64 11.59 3.88
CA LYS A 61 -8.63 11.11 4.85
C LYS A 61 -7.56 10.26 4.18
N ILE A 62 -7.96 9.39 3.26
CA ILE A 62 -7.03 8.58 2.47
C ILE A 62 -6.12 9.46 1.62
N VAL A 63 -6.67 10.46 0.93
CA VAL A 63 -5.86 11.41 0.15
C VAL A 63 -4.85 12.14 1.04
N ALA A 64 -5.26 12.61 2.22
CA ALA A 64 -4.36 13.26 3.16
C ALA A 64 -3.20 12.34 3.60
N TYR A 65 -3.49 11.06 3.84
CA TYR A 65 -2.48 10.04 4.14
C TYR A 65 -1.55 9.78 2.95
N LEU A 66 -2.10 9.60 1.73
CA LEU A 66 -1.27 9.40 0.54
C LEU A 66 -0.33 10.60 0.31
N LEU A 67 -0.78 11.82 0.57
CA LEU A 67 0.06 13.01 0.48
C LEU A 67 1.14 13.06 1.57
N SER A 68 0.87 12.57 2.79
CA SER A 68 1.90 12.53 3.85
C SER A 68 2.98 11.50 3.59
N GLU A 69 2.65 10.40 2.89
CA GLU A 69 3.58 9.34 2.52
C GLU A 69 4.36 9.60 1.22
N GLN A 70 4.05 10.69 0.51
CA GLN A 70 4.73 11.01 -0.74
C GLN A 70 6.20 11.39 -0.47
N LEU A 71 7.12 10.74 -1.16
CA LEU A 71 8.55 11.03 -1.09
C LEU A 71 8.90 12.35 -1.79
N PRO A 72 10.03 12.99 -1.44
CA PRO A 72 10.47 14.24 -2.07
C PRO A 72 10.64 14.17 -3.60
N ASP A 73 10.89 12.98 -4.15
CA ASP A 73 10.99 12.75 -5.60
C ASP A 73 9.64 12.55 -6.30
N GLY A 74 8.54 12.58 -5.53
CA GLY A 74 7.16 12.46 -5.99
C GLY A 74 6.59 11.05 -5.99
N GLY A 75 7.36 10.01 -5.66
CA GLY A 75 6.86 8.64 -5.61
C GLY A 75 6.48 8.17 -4.19
N TRP A 76 6.20 6.87 -4.08
CA TRP A 76 5.87 6.17 -2.83
C TRP A 76 6.70 4.90 -2.70
N ALA A 77 7.11 4.57 -1.48
CA ALA A 77 7.97 3.42 -1.19
C ALA A 77 7.20 2.16 -0.81
N LEU A 78 7.85 1.00 -0.97
CA LEU A 78 7.33 -0.29 -0.50
C LEU A 78 7.48 -0.51 1.00
N TYR A 79 8.39 0.23 1.65
CA TYR A 79 8.70 0.13 3.08
C TYR A 79 9.22 1.48 3.59
N TYR A 80 9.16 1.67 4.91
CA TYR A 80 9.59 2.91 5.56
C TYR A 80 11.04 3.27 5.24
N GLY A 81 11.27 4.48 4.74
CA GLY A 81 12.59 4.98 4.35
C GLY A 81 13.16 4.36 3.07
N GLY A 82 12.39 3.53 2.35
CA GLY A 82 12.78 2.96 1.07
C GLY A 82 12.71 3.96 -0.08
N PRO A 83 13.24 3.60 -1.27
CA PRO A 83 13.09 4.40 -2.47
C PRO A 83 11.67 4.29 -3.05
N SER A 84 11.33 5.25 -3.91
CA SER A 84 10.10 5.19 -4.71
C SER A 84 10.01 3.91 -5.56
N ASP A 85 8.92 3.18 -5.39
CA ASP A 85 8.53 2.00 -6.15
C ASP A 85 7.51 2.36 -7.24
N LEU A 86 7.66 1.75 -8.41
CA LEU A 86 6.85 2.06 -9.58
C LEU A 86 5.36 1.75 -9.37
N SER A 87 5.06 0.55 -8.88
CA SER A 87 3.66 0.06 -8.78
C SER A 87 2.92 0.81 -7.69
N THR A 88 3.56 0.99 -6.54
CA THR A 88 3.05 1.76 -5.41
C THR A 88 2.78 3.21 -5.82
N THR A 89 3.70 3.82 -6.59
CA THR A 89 3.52 5.20 -7.09
C THR A 89 2.37 5.32 -8.09
N ILE A 90 2.22 4.36 -9.01
CA ILE A 90 1.10 4.34 -9.96
C ILE A 90 -0.22 4.24 -9.20
N GLU A 91 -0.32 3.35 -8.23
CA GLU A 91 -1.58 3.12 -7.51
C GLU A 91 -1.98 4.34 -6.66
N ALA A 92 -1.05 4.96 -5.93
CA ALA A 92 -1.31 6.19 -5.21
C ALA A 92 -1.73 7.34 -6.14
N TYR A 93 -1.07 7.49 -7.30
CA TYR A 93 -1.44 8.47 -8.30
C TYR A 93 -2.88 8.26 -8.80
N VAL A 94 -3.24 7.02 -9.14
CA VAL A 94 -4.57 6.69 -9.67
C VAL A 94 -5.64 6.88 -8.58
N ALA A 95 -5.36 6.50 -7.34
CA ALA A 95 -6.29 6.65 -6.23
C ALA A 95 -6.61 8.13 -5.98
N MET A 96 -5.60 9.00 -5.97
CA MET A 96 -5.81 10.44 -5.86
C MET A 96 -6.56 11.02 -7.07
N ARG A 97 -6.32 10.50 -8.29
CA ARG A 97 -7.08 10.91 -9.49
C ARG A 97 -8.56 10.54 -9.38
N LEU A 98 -8.87 9.33 -8.90
CA LEU A 98 -10.26 8.89 -8.66
C LEU A 98 -10.95 9.70 -7.56
N ALA A 99 -10.19 10.10 -6.53
CA ALA A 99 -10.64 11.00 -5.49
C ALA A 99 -10.84 12.47 -5.92
N GLY A 100 -10.59 12.78 -7.21
CA GLY A 100 -10.86 14.10 -7.78
C GLY A 100 -9.67 15.08 -7.72
N ILE A 101 -8.48 14.63 -7.32
CA ILE A 101 -7.29 15.48 -7.37
C ILE A 101 -6.90 15.72 -8.83
N ALA A 102 -6.73 17.00 -9.17
CA ALA A 102 -6.46 17.41 -10.53
C ALA A 102 -5.10 16.89 -11.03
N ALA A 103 -5.04 16.47 -12.29
CA ALA A 103 -3.85 15.85 -12.88
C ALA A 103 -2.64 16.80 -12.96
N ASP A 104 -2.90 18.10 -12.91
CA ASP A 104 -1.92 19.19 -12.93
C ASP A 104 -1.57 19.70 -11.51
N ALA A 105 -2.18 19.15 -10.45
CA ALA A 105 -1.76 19.42 -9.09
C ALA A 105 -0.30 18.95 -8.90
N LEU A 106 0.50 19.76 -8.19
CA LEU A 106 1.94 19.51 -8.02
C LEU A 106 2.29 18.09 -7.56
N PRO A 107 1.63 17.49 -6.54
CA PRO A 107 1.89 16.11 -6.13
C PRO A 107 1.76 15.09 -7.27
N LEU A 108 0.75 15.25 -8.12
CA LEU A 108 0.45 14.34 -9.22
C LEU A 108 1.38 14.60 -10.43
N GLN A 109 1.82 15.83 -10.65
CA GLN A 109 2.85 16.13 -11.65
C GLN A 109 4.19 15.46 -11.30
N LEU A 110 4.61 15.53 -10.03
CA LEU A 110 5.83 14.89 -9.55
C LEU A 110 5.73 13.37 -9.65
N ALA A 111 4.62 12.80 -9.18
CA ALA A 111 4.34 11.38 -9.32
C ALA A 111 4.40 10.90 -10.77
N ARG A 112 3.79 11.63 -11.72
CA ARG A 112 3.84 11.29 -13.15
C ARG A 112 5.28 11.31 -13.68
N LYS A 113 6.06 12.35 -13.36
CA LYS A 113 7.49 12.41 -13.73
C LYS A 113 8.24 11.20 -13.18
N ARG A 114 7.98 10.84 -11.91
CA ARG A 114 8.61 9.69 -11.27
C ARG A 114 8.23 8.36 -11.92
N ILE A 115 6.95 8.16 -12.25
CA ILE A 115 6.45 6.96 -12.97
C ILE A 115 7.18 6.80 -14.31
N HIS A 116 7.34 7.88 -15.09
CA HIS A 116 8.07 7.83 -16.35
C HIS A 116 9.56 7.51 -16.14
N ALA A 117 10.20 8.12 -15.14
CA ALA A 117 11.60 7.86 -14.81
C ALA A 117 11.84 6.39 -14.36
N LEU A 118 10.83 5.75 -13.77
CA LEU A 118 10.86 4.35 -13.34
C LEU A 118 10.47 3.35 -14.44
N GLY A 119 10.32 3.79 -15.70
CA GLY A 119 10.05 2.92 -16.85
C GLY A 119 8.56 2.80 -17.25
N GLY A 120 7.67 3.50 -16.54
CA GLY A 120 6.25 3.58 -16.90
C GLY A 120 5.46 2.28 -16.71
N LEU A 121 4.19 2.31 -17.12
CA LEU A 121 3.21 1.26 -16.81
C LEU A 121 3.58 -0.14 -17.32
N SER A 122 4.35 -0.27 -18.39
CA SER A 122 4.78 -1.57 -18.93
C SER A 122 5.62 -2.36 -17.91
N HIS A 123 6.37 -1.68 -17.05
CA HIS A 123 7.22 -2.29 -16.01
C HIS A 123 6.50 -2.51 -14.67
N ALA A 124 5.22 -2.11 -14.56
CA ALA A 124 4.45 -2.31 -13.33
C ALA A 124 4.12 -3.79 -13.08
N ARG A 125 3.87 -4.14 -11.81
CA ARG A 125 3.43 -5.48 -11.40
C ARG A 125 2.06 -5.84 -12.00
N VAL A 126 1.77 -7.14 -12.05
CA VAL A 126 0.52 -7.65 -12.64
C VAL A 126 -0.74 -7.10 -11.96
N PHE A 127 -0.74 -6.97 -10.63
CA PHE A 127 -1.89 -6.46 -9.88
C PHE A 127 -2.23 -5.01 -10.23
N THR A 128 -1.24 -4.12 -10.37
CA THR A 128 -1.46 -2.75 -10.83
C THR A 128 -2.11 -2.70 -12.20
N LYS A 129 -1.67 -3.57 -13.13
CA LYS A 129 -2.25 -3.69 -14.47
C LYS A 129 -3.69 -4.20 -14.41
N ILE A 130 -4.00 -5.18 -13.54
CA ILE A 130 -5.36 -5.68 -13.32
C ILE A 130 -6.28 -4.55 -12.83
N PHE A 131 -5.86 -3.78 -11.82
CA PHE A 131 -6.66 -2.66 -11.33
C PHE A 131 -6.93 -1.62 -12.42
N LEU A 132 -5.90 -1.26 -13.20
CA LEU A 132 -6.10 -0.33 -14.31
C LEU A 132 -7.00 -0.89 -15.41
N ALA A 133 -6.93 -2.19 -15.69
CA ALA A 133 -7.81 -2.85 -16.65
C ALA A 133 -9.28 -2.86 -16.18
N LEU A 134 -9.54 -2.99 -14.88
CA LEU A 134 -10.89 -2.84 -14.31
C LEU A 134 -11.48 -1.44 -14.56
N PHE A 135 -10.64 -0.41 -14.66
CA PHE A 135 -11.04 0.96 -15.02
C PHE A 135 -10.90 1.28 -16.52
N GLY A 136 -10.64 0.27 -17.37
CA GLY A 136 -10.44 0.45 -18.81
C GLY A 136 -9.20 1.27 -19.18
N GLN A 137 -8.23 1.41 -18.27
CA GLN A 137 -6.98 2.16 -18.47
C GLN A 137 -5.81 1.25 -18.89
N PHE A 138 -6.04 -0.06 -18.99
CA PHE A 138 -5.07 -1.03 -19.50
C PHE A 138 -5.79 -2.16 -20.24
N GLU A 139 -5.18 -2.67 -21.31
CA GLU A 139 -5.73 -3.76 -22.10
C GLU A 139 -5.59 -5.11 -21.37
N TRP A 140 -6.70 -5.84 -21.20
CA TRP A 140 -6.69 -7.17 -20.57
C TRP A 140 -5.74 -8.16 -21.27
N ARG A 141 -5.54 -8.01 -22.58
CA ARG A 141 -4.60 -8.84 -23.36
C ARG A 141 -3.14 -8.70 -22.92
N GLY A 142 -2.79 -7.64 -22.20
CA GLY A 142 -1.45 -7.41 -21.67
C GLY A 142 -1.21 -8.03 -20.28
N ILE A 143 -2.15 -8.81 -19.75
CA ILE A 143 -2.11 -9.39 -18.40
C ILE A 143 -2.02 -10.93 -18.53
N PRO A 144 -1.13 -11.61 -17.79
CA PRO A 144 -1.11 -13.08 -17.71
C PRO A 144 -2.48 -13.63 -17.30
N VAL A 145 -2.96 -14.63 -18.04
CA VAL A 145 -4.26 -15.24 -17.80
C VAL A 145 -4.19 -16.19 -16.61
N ILE A 146 -5.13 -16.04 -15.67
CA ILE A 146 -5.43 -17.05 -14.65
C ILE A 146 -6.74 -17.72 -15.09
N PRO A 147 -6.69 -18.90 -15.74
CA PRO A 147 -7.88 -19.53 -16.29
C PRO A 147 -8.81 -20.00 -15.16
N PRO A 148 -10.11 -19.68 -15.18
CA PRO A 148 -11.06 -20.18 -14.18
C PRO A 148 -11.18 -21.71 -14.19
N GLU A 149 -10.84 -22.36 -15.31
CA GLU A 149 -10.80 -23.82 -15.46
C GLU A 149 -9.82 -24.49 -14.49
N ILE A 150 -8.87 -23.75 -13.90
CA ILE A 150 -7.95 -24.26 -12.88
C ILE A 150 -8.69 -24.88 -11.67
N ILE A 151 -9.90 -24.38 -11.37
CA ILE A 151 -10.77 -24.90 -10.30
C ILE A 151 -11.22 -26.35 -10.58
N SER A 152 -11.24 -26.76 -11.85
CA SER A 152 -11.67 -28.11 -12.26
C SER A 152 -10.53 -29.13 -12.28
N LEU A 153 -9.29 -28.73 -11.95
CA LEU A 153 -8.16 -29.63 -11.97
C LEU A 153 -8.22 -30.64 -10.80
N PRO A 154 -7.69 -31.87 -11.00
CA PRO A 154 -7.55 -32.81 -9.90
C PRO A 154 -6.61 -32.27 -8.82
N GLN A 155 -6.86 -32.60 -7.55
CA GLN A 155 -5.95 -32.24 -6.44
C GLN A 155 -4.52 -32.78 -6.63
N SER A 156 -4.36 -33.87 -7.38
CA SER A 156 -3.05 -34.45 -7.70
C SER A 156 -2.29 -33.69 -8.80
N PHE A 157 -2.92 -32.72 -9.46
CA PHE A 157 -2.30 -31.95 -10.51
C PHE A 157 -1.36 -30.89 -9.93
N TYR A 158 -0.18 -30.74 -10.55
CA TYR A 158 0.91 -29.91 -10.02
C TYR A 158 0.59 -28.42 -9.81
N PHE A 159 -0.38 -27.87 -10.55
CA PHE A 159 -0.83 -26.47 -10.43
C PHE A 159 -2.28 -26.36 -9.93
N ASN A 160 -2.73 -27.28 -9.09
CA ASN A 160 -4.00 -27.12 -8.38
C ASN A 160 -3.91 -25.98 -7.36
N ILE A 161 -5.05 -25.34 -7.07
CA ILE A 161 -5.20 -24.34 -6.00
C ILE A 161 -5.02 -24.93 -4.60
#